data_AF-A0A8K0CT54-F1
#
_entry.id   AF-A0A8K0CT54-F1
#
_cell.length_a   1.000
_cell.length_b   1.000
_cell.length_c   1.000
_cell.angle_alpha   90.00
_cell.angle_beta   90.00
_cell.angle_gamma   90.00
#
_symmetry.space_group_name_H-M   'P 1'
#
loop_
_entity.id
_entity.type
_entity.pdbx_description
1 polymer ?
#
loop_
_entity_poly.entity_id
_entity_poly.type
_entity_poly.pdbx_seq_one_letter_code
_entity_poly.pdbx_strand_id
1 'polypeptide(L)'
;MLFLDAYEKLIEQFRNPKIKKKKLWKKIASVMEETGCIVDSAILDKKMRNMKCTFTRIKDNNKKKRTGRGAVSWEYFSRFEDIFASDKSVNPLLSRTSPRSLVQVAICLEFVNIKAVCIACNTIPDRTSDTVVTPSNKEKRVDFVRKRQLQIEKGHWEKLKKIRQEIQENNQINREKLLLLQQFLNT
;
A
#
# COMPACT_ATOMS: atom_id res chain seq x y z
N MET A 1 -15.39 9.62 5.14
CA MET A 1 -14.31 8.81 5.74
C MET A 1 -13.48 9.79 6.56
N LEU A 2 -13.67 9.83 7.88
CA LEU A 2 -13.28 10.93 8.77
C LEU A 2 -11.84 11.43 8.58
N PHE A 3 -10.91 10.52 8.29
CA PHE A 3 -9.51 10.84 8.03
C PHE A 3 -9.31 11.79 6.83
N LEU A 4 -9.97 11.52 5.70
CA LEU A 4 -9.87 12.37 4.51
C LEU A 4 -10.52 13.73 4.75
N ASP A 5 -11.65 13.74 5.48
CA ASP A 5 -12.36 14.97 5.86
C ASP A 5 -11.45 15.89 6.71
N ALA A 6 -10.71 15.32 7.67
CA ALA A 6 -9.76 16.06 8.49
C ALA A 6 -8.53 16.54 7.70
N TYR A 7 -8.04 15.74 6.76
CA TYR A 7 -6.92 16.11 5.90
C TYR A 7 -7.25 17.27 4.96
N GLU A 8 -8.44 17.23 4.34
CA GLU A 8 -8.90 18.25 3.40
C GLU A 8 -8.95 19.65 4.05
N LYS A 9 -9.43 19.73 5.30
CA LYS A 9 -9.43 20.98 6.09
C LYS A 9 -8.03 21.54 6.37
N LEU A 10 -6.99 20.71 6.33
CA LEU A 10 -5.60 21.09 6.62
C LEU A 10 -4.74 21.18 5.36
N ILE A 11 -5.30 20.98 4.17
CA ILE A 11 -4.53 20.85 2.92
C ILE A 11 -3.65 22.07 2.64
N GLU A 12 -4.15 23.27 2.91
CA GLU A 12 -3.41 24.53 2.71
C GLU A 12 -2.20 24.61 3.63
N GLN A 13 -2.34 24.11 4.86
CA GLN A 13 -1.24 24.04 5.82
C GLN A 13 -0.20 23.00 5.38
N PHE A 14 -0.62 21.90 4.75
CA PHE A 14 0.28 20.92 4.16
C PHE A 14 1.05 21.45 2.95
N ARG A 15 0.48 22.42 2.21
CA ARG A 15 1.14 23.11 1.09
C ARG A 15 2.16 24.14 1.56
N ASN A 16 1.98 24.69 2.75
CA ASN A 16 2.90 25.69 3.32
C ASN A 16 4.22 25.03 3.78
N PRO A 17 5.38 25.38 3.18
CA PRO A 17 6.66 24.80 3.56
C PRO A 17 7.15 25.22 4.96
N LYS A 18 6.61 26.32 5.53
CA LYS A 18 6.99 26.81 6.86
C LYS A 18 6.49 25.91 7.99
N ILE A 19 5.45 25.11 7.74
CA ILE A 19 4.81 24.28 8.77
C ILE A 19 5.39 22.86 8.71
N LYS A 20 5.87 22.37 9.86
CA LYS A 20 6.36 20.99 9.98
C LYS A 20 5.19 20.00 9.82
N LYS A 21 5.22 19.18 8.76
CA LYS A 21 4.20 18.15 8.45
C LYS A 21 3.92 17.19 9.63
N LYS A 22 4.93 16.87 10.43
CA LYS A 22 4.79 16.05 11.65
C LYS A 22 3.75 16.63 12.64
N LYS A 23 3.65 17.96 12.76
CA LYS A 23 2.66 18.62 13.63
C LYS A 23 1.24 18.47 13.05
N LEU A 24 1.09 18.60 11.74
CA LEU A 24 -0.20 18.45 11.06
C LEU A 24 -0.73 17.02 11.18
N TRP A 25 0.13 16.02 11.02
CA TRP A 25 -0.24 14.62 11.21
C TRP A 25 -0.68 14.31 12.64
N LYS A 26 -0.03 14.89 13.65
CA LYS A 26 -0.48 14.78 15.06
C LYS A 26 -1.86 15.41 15.27
N LYS A 27 -2.14 16.55 14.64
CA LYS A 27 -3.46 17.18 14.70
C LYS A 27 -4.54 16.28 14.13
N ILE A 28 -4.27 15.61 13.01
CA ILE A 28 -5.21 14.63 12.42
C ILE A 28 -5.38 13.42 13.33
N ALA A 29 -4.30 12.92 13.94
CA ALA A 29 -4.38 11.81 14.89
C ALA A 29 -5.29 12.14 16.09
N SER A 30 -5.17 13.34 16.67
CA SER A 30 -6.05 13.82 17.75
C SER A 30 -7.52 13.81 17.35
N VAL A 31 -7.85 14.30 16.15
CA VAL A 31 -9.23 14.31 15.63
C VAL A 31 -9.77 12.88 15.44
N MET A 32 -8.91 11.93 15.10
CA MET A 32 -9.31 10.52 14.98
C MET A 32 -9.48 9.84 16.34
N GLU A 33 -8.66 10.19 17.32
CA GLU A 33 -8.79 9.71 18.70
C GLU A 33 -10.12 10.13 19.33
N GLU A 34 -10.56 11.37 19.09
CA GLU A 34 -11.88 11.87 19.54
C GLU A 34 -13.06 11.04 19.02
N THR A 35 -12.88 10.39 17.87
CA THR A 35 -13.90 9.50 17.27
C THR A 35 -13.74 8.02 17.65
N GLY A 36 -12.86 7.71 18.61
CA GLY A 36 -12.63 6.36 19.12
C GLY A 36 -11.58 5.54 18.36
N CYS A 37 -10.84 6.15 17.43
CA CYS A 37 -9.79 5.49 16.67
C CYS A 37 -8.40 5.94 17.14
N ILE A 38 -7.75 5.15 17.99
CA ILE A 38 -6.37 5.41 18.44
C ILE A 38 -5.40 5.00 17.34
N VAL A 39 -4.80 5.97 16.65
CA VAL A 39 -3.88 5.73 15.53
C VAL A 39 -2.68 6.66 15.61
N ASP A 40 -1.47 6.11 15.48
CA ASP A 40 -0.26 6.92 15.46
C ASP A 40 -0.17 7.78 14.18
N SER A 41 0.37 8.99 14.37
CA SER A 41 0.63 9.97 13.33
C SER A 41 1.47 9.45 12.15
N ALA A 42 2.45 8.56 12.39
CA ALA A 42 3.27 8.00 11.31
C ALA A 42 2.50 6.98 10.46
N ILE A 43 1.55 6.26 11.07
CA ILE A 43 0.67 5.33 10.38
C ILE A 43 -0.27 6.09 9.44
N LEU A 44 -0.83 7.22 9.89
CA LEU A 44 -1.68 8.09 9.07
C LEU A 44 -0.94 8.69 7.87
N ASP A 45 0.27 9.17 8.10
CA ASP A 45 1.13 9.70 7.04
C ASP A 45 1.49 8.62 6.00
N LYS A 46 1.81 7.41 6.46
CA LYS A 46 2.04 6.25 5.59
C LYS A 46 0.77 5.88 4.81
N LYS A 47 -0.39 5.88 5.46
CA LYS A 47 -1.69 5.61 4.82
C LYS A 47 -1.98 6.62 3.71
N MET A 48 -1.79 7.92 3.97
CA MET A 48 -2.00 8.95 2.94
C MET A 48 -1.04 8.80 1.77
N ARG A 49 0.25 8.54 2.02
CA ARG A 49 1.22 8.27 0.94
C ARG A 49 0.79 7.10 0.07
N ASN A 50 0.36 6.00 0.68
CA ASN A 50 -0.11 4.82 -0.07
C ASN A 50 -1.37 5.13 -0.90
N MET A 51 -2.28 5.92 -0.35
CA MET A 51 -3.48 6.38 -1.07
C MET A 51 -3.10 7.28 -2.26
N LYS A 52 -2.17 8.22 -2.07
CA LYS A 52 -1.65 9.06 -3.16
C LYS A 52 -0.96 8.23 -4.24
N CYS A 53 -0.15 7.23 -3.88
CA CYS A 53 0.47 6.31 -4.83
C CYS A 53 -0.58 5.49 -5.62
N THR A 54 -1.66 5.07 -4.96
CA THR A 54 -2.75 4.35 -5.62
C THR A 54 -3.45 5.26 -6.62
N PHE A 55 -3.75 6.49 -6.22
CA PHE A 55 -4.34 7.51 -7.08
C PHE A 55 -3.48 7.78 -8.33
N THR A 56 -2.19 8.06 -8.17
CA THR A 56 -1.30 8.33 -9.32
C THR A 56 -1.21 7.13 -10.25
N ARG A 57 -1.10 5.91 -9.71
CA ARG A 57 -1.08 4.67 -10.50
C ARG A 57 -2.36 4.49 -11.31
N ILE A 58 -3.53 4.74 -10.71
CA ILE A 58 -4.82 4.64 -11.40
C ILE A 58 -4.93 5.73 -12.47
N LYS A 59 -4.56 6.97 -12.14
CA LYS A 59 -4.57 8.09 -13.08
C LYS A 59 -3.69 7.81 -14.30
N ASP A 60 -2.50 7.25 -14.10
CA ASP A 60 -1.59 6.89 -15.19
C ASP A 60 -2.06 5.68 -15.99
N ASN A 61 -2.70 4.69 -15.35
CA ASN A 61 -3.31 3.56 -16.05
C ASN A 61 -4.45 4.03 -16.95
N ASN A 62 -5.34 4.88 -16.41
CA ASN A 62 -6.51 5.38 -17.15
C ASN A 62 -6.12 6.34 -18.28
N LYS A 63 -4.98 7.04 -18.17
CA LYS A 63 -4.40 7.82 -19.29
C LYS A 63 -3.89 6.92 -20.43
N LYS A 64 -3.35 5.73 -20.10
CA LYS A 64 -2.74 4.82 -21.09
C LYS A 64 -3.81 3.98 -21.78
N LYS A 65 -4.41 4.53 -22.84
CA LYS A 65 -5.37 3.80 -23.70
C LYS A 65 -4.76 2.61 -24.46
N ARG A 66 -3.43 2.49 -24.52
CA ARG A 66 -2.70 1.54 -25.39
C ARG A 66 -2.54 0.13 -24.81
N THR A 67 -2.68 -0.07 -23.50
CA THR A 67 -2.30 -1.32 -22.83
C THR A 67 -3.39 -2.40 -22.81
N GLY A 68 -4.57 -2.16 -23.41
CA GLY A 68 -5.70 -3.11 -23.41
C GLY A 68 -6.30 -3.43 -22.04
N ARG A 69 -5.66 -2.97 -20.95
CA ARG A 69 -6.19 -3.04 -19.58
C ARG A 69 -7.35 -2.07 -19.44
N GLY A 70 -8.48 -2.57 -18.93
CA GLY A 70 -9.65 -1.75 -18.63
C GLY A 70 -9.34 -0.63 -17.64
N ALA A 71 -10.20 0.40 -17.63
CA ALA A 71 -10.12 1.49 -16.68
C ALA A 71 -10.29 0.94 -15.26
N VAL A 72 -9.41 1.36 -14.35
CA VAL A 72 -9.51 0.99 -12.93
C VAL A 72 -10.30 2.09 -12.24
N SER A 73 -11.41 1.72 -11.60
CA SER A 73 -12.18 2.60 -10.73
C SER A 73 -11.72 2.45 -9.29
N TRP A 74 -11.75 3.54 -8.53
CA TRP A 74 -11.48 3.55 -7.10
C TRP A 74 -12.42 4.55 -6.43
N GLU A 75 -13.06 4.13 -5.33
CA GLU A 75 -14.09 4.92 -4.62
C GLU A 75 -13.61 6.34 -4.29
N TYR A 76 -12.35 6.47 -3.87
CA TYR A 76 -11.78 7.76 -3.48
C TYR A 76 -11.15 8.53 -4.65
N PHE A 77 -11.28 8.04 -5.89
CA PHE A 77 -10.60 8.64 -7.04
C PHE A 77 -11.06 10.07 -7.31
N SER A 78 -12.38 10.31 -7.35
CA SER A 78 -12.93 11.67 -7.57
C SER A 78 -12.45 12.63 -6.49
N ARG A 79 -12.54 12.22 -5.22
CA ARG A 79 -12.13 13.05 -4.10
C ARG A 79 -10.63 13.36 -4.12
N PHE A 80 -9.80 12.40 -4.52
CA PHE A 80 -8.36 12.65 -4.70
C PHE A 80 -8.08 13.54 -5.91
N GLU A 81 -8.88 13.45 -6.95
CA GLU A 81 -8.75 14.35 -8.11
C GLU A 81 -8.98 15.80 -7.69
N ASP A 82 -9.98 16.08 -6.87
CA ASP A 82 -10.26 17.42 -6.35
C ASP A 82 -9.13 17.94 -5.44
N ILE A 83 -8.72 17.13 -4.45
CA ILE A 83 -7.64 17.46 -3.50
C ILE A 83 -6.31 17.77 -4.22
N PHE A 84 -5.99 16.98 -5.25
CA PHE A 84 -4.71 17.06 -5.97
C PHE A 84 -4.84 17.76 -7.34
N ALA A 85 -5.99 18.36 -7.67
CA ALA A 85 -6.21 19.05 -8.94
C ALA A 85 -5.14 20.12 -9.19
N SER A 86 -4.88 20.94 -8.17
CA SER A 86 -3.87 22.01 -8.22
C SER A 86 -2.46 21.56 -7.82
N ASP A 87 -2.24 20.29 -7.50
CA ASP A 87 -0.93 19.77 -7.11
C ASP A 87 -0.08 19.47 -8.36
N LYS A 88 0.98 20.28 -8.53
CA LYS A 88 1.94 20.15 -9.64
C LYS A 88 2.65 18.80 -9.66
N SER A 89 2.74 18.10 -8.52
CA SER A 89 3.36 16.77 -8.44
C SER A 89 2.54 15.66 -9.09
N VAL A 90 1.22 15.85 -9.24
CA VAL A 90 0.32 14.86 -9.85
C VAL A 90 -0.12 15.26 -11.25
N ASN A 91 -0.20 16.57 -11.51
CA ASN A 91 -0.59 17.13 -12.80
C ASN A 91 0.58 17.96 -13.40
N PRO A 92 1.57 17.31 -14.03
CA PRO A 92 2.76 17.99 -14.58
C PRO A 92 2.42 18.99 -15.70
N LEU A 93 1.24 18.89 -16.30
CA LEU A 93 0.76 19.80 -17.36
C LEU A 93 0.50 21.23 -16.85
N LEU A 94 0.33 21.44 -15.53
CA LEU A 94 0.11 22.76 -14.94
C LEU A 94 1.38 23.61 -14.79
N SER A 95 2.56 23.06 -15.10
CA SER A 95 3.86 23.75 -14.97
C SER A 95 4.41 24.28 -16.30
N ARG A 96 3.63 24.25 -17.39
CA ARG A 96 4.11 24.55 -18.75
C ARG A 96 4.06 26.04 -19.10
N THR A 97 4.68 26.89 -18.29
CA THR A 97 4.99 28.29 -18.63
C THR A 97 6.43 28.62 -18.23
N SER A 98 7.40 27.91 -18.82
CA SER A 98 8.79 28.39 -18.91
C SER A 98 9.55 27.54 -19.93
N PRO A 99 10.12 28.13 -21.00
CA PRO A 99 10.97 27.41 -21.93
C PRO A 99 12.39 27.36 -21.36
N ARG A 100 12.67 26.42 -20.46
CA ARG A 100 14.06 26.07 -20.13
C ARG A 100 14.16 24.66 -19.57
N SER A 101 15.00 23.86 -20.23
CA SER A 101 15.61 22.61 -19.76
C SER A 101 14.68 21.38 -19.59
N LEU A 102 14.83 20.42 -20.51
CA LEU A 102 14.32 19.05 -20.38
C LEU A 102 15.10 18.29 -19.30
N VAL A 103 14.79 18.52 -18.03
CA VAL A 103 15.18 17.60 -16.94
C VAL A 103 14.07 17.57 -15.89
N GLN A 104 13.13 16.63 -16.02
CA GLN A 104 12.31 16.22 -14.87
C GLN A 104 11.74 14.82 -15.07
N VAL A 105 12.40 13.82 -14.50
CA VAL A 105 11.78 12.53 -14.18
C VAL A 105 12.23 12.10 -12.79
N ALA A 106 11.27 11.55 -12.04
CA ALA A 106 11.39 10.88 -10.73
C ALA A 106 11.27 11.77 -9.48
N ILE A 107 10.04 11.95 -9.00
CA ILE A 107 9.78 11.96 -7.55
C ILE A 107 8.81 10.82 -7.25
N CYS A 108 9.39 9.64 -7.03
CA CYS A 108 8.88 8.54 -6.22
C CYS A 108 10.05 7.56 -6.02
N LEU A 109 11.13 7.99 -5.37
CA LEU A 109 12.18 7.12 -4.84
C LEU A 109 13.16 7.95 -4.01
N GLU A 110 12.91 8.10 -2.71
CA GLU A 110 13.98 8.32 -1.73
C GLU A 110 13.65 7.56 -0.44
N PHE A 111 14.01 6.29 -0.46
CA PHE A 111 14.87 5.55 0.48
C PHE A 111 15.14 4.26 -0.32
N VAL A 112 16.33 3.98 -0.85
CA VAL A 112 17.53 3.59 -0.10
C VAL A 112 18.78 3.73 -1.01
N ASN A 113 19.81 4.39 -0.47
CA ASN A 113 21.26 4.18 -0.59
C ASN A 113 22.01 4.37 -1.93
N ILE A 114 23.09 5.14 -1.81
CA ILE A 114 24.08 5.56 -2.80
C ILE A 114 24.90 4.35 -3.28
N LYS A 115 25.10 4.20 -4.60
CA LYS A 115 26.43 4.08 -5.26
C LYS A 115 26.31 3.94 -6.79
N ALA A 116 27.25 4.62 -7.45
CA ALA A 116 27.72 4.49 -8.83
C ALA A 116 26.76 4.93 -9.96
N VAL A 117 26.96 6.17 -10.38
CA VAL A 117 26.80 6.56 -11.79
C VAL A 117 27.96 5.95 -12.57
N CYS A 118 27.67 5.24 -13.65
CA CYS A 118 28.54 5.25 -14.82
C CYS A 118 27.77 5.85 -16.00
N ILE A 119 28.30 6.96 -16.50
CA ILE A 119 27.88 7.65 -17.71
C ILE A 119 28.49 6.83 -18.86
N ALA A 120 27.68 6.23 -19.72
CA ALA A 120 28.19 5.56 -20.91
C ALA A 120 27.26 5.78 -22.11
N CYS A 121 27.83 6.54 -23.06
CA CYS A 121 27.77 6.36 -24.51
C CYS A 121 26.56 5.63 -25.15
N ASN A 122 25.96 6.35 -26.10
CA ASN A 122 25.20 5.81 -27.21
C ASN A 122 26.02 4.76 -27.96
N THR A 123 25.62 3.48 -28.01
CA THR A 123 25.64 2.62 -29.21
C THR A 123 24.80 1.36 -28.95
N ILE A 124 23.85 1.07 -29.83
CA ILE A 124 23.22 -0.26 -29.95
C ILE A 124 24.16 -1.11 -30.81
N PRO A 125 24.44 -2.37 -30.42
CA PRO A 125 24.48 -3.41 -31.43
C PRO A 125 23.61 -4.60 -31.06
N ASP A 126 22.84 -4.99 -32.07
CA ASP A 126 22.20 -6.28 -32.27
C ASP A 126 23.23 -7.44 -32.21
N ARG A 127 22.89 -8.54 -31.52
CA ARG A 127 23.45 -9.89 -31.71
C ARG A 127 22.72 -10.92 -30.85
N THR A 128 22.05 -11.84 -31.54
CA THR A 128 21.62 -13.16 -31.07
C THR A 128 22.73 -13.91 -30.36
N SER A 129 22.48 -14.38 -29.13
CA SER A 129 23.15 -15.55 -28.52
C SER A 129 22.46 -15.96 -27.23
N ASP A 130 22.16 -17.26 -27.12
CA ASP A 130 21.60 -17.92 -25.95
C ASP A 130 22.36 -17.55 -24.67
N THR A 131 21.66 -16.92 -23.73
CA THR A 131 22.20 -16.62 -22.40
C THR A 131 21.24 -17.11 -21.33
N VAL A 132 21.75 -18.04 -20.52
CA VAL A 132 21.14 -18.51 -19.27
C VAL A 132 20.73 -17.29 -18.43
N VAL A 133 19.42 -17.11 -18.27
CA VAL A 133 18.85 -15.97 -17.53
C VAL A 133 19.20 -16.13 -16.05
N THR A 134 20.21 -15.39 -15.60
CA THR A 134 20.50 -15.26 -14.17
C THR A 134 19.52 -14.25 -13.55
N PRO A 135 18.79 -14.60 -12.47
CA PRO A 135 17.72 -13.75 -11.96
C PRO A 135 18.26 -12.43 -11.41
N SER A 136 17.62 -11.33 -11.82
CA SER A 136 17.94 -9.99 -11.36
C SER A 136 17.73 -9.86 -9.85
N ASN A 137 18.52 -9.02 -9.17
CA ASN A 137 18.39 -8.76 -7.73
C ASN A 137 16.97 -8.34 -7.29
N LYS A 138 16.18 -7.74 -8.20
CA LYS A 138 14.77 -7.39 -7.95
C LYS A 138 13.88 -8.63 -7.82
N GLU A 139 14.14 -9.66 -8.62
CA GLU A 139 13.39 -10.92 -8.68
C GLU A 139 13.65 -11.76 -7.43
N LYS A 140 14.92 -11.86 -7.01
CA LYS A 140 15.32 -12.47 -5.73
C LYS A 140 14.61 -11.82 -4.52
N ARG A 141 14.39 -10.50 -4.56
CA ARG A 141 13.65 -9.75 -3.52
C ARG A 141 12.15 -10.08 -3.51
N VAL A 142 11.53 -10.18 -4.68
CA VAL A 142 10.11 -10.56 -4.81
C VAL A 142 9.91 -11.99 -4.32
N ASP A 143 10.81 -12.91 -4.67
CA ASP A 143 10.76 -14.30 -4.22
C ASP A 143 10.93 -14.43 -2.71
N PHE A 144 11.80 -13.62 -2.10
CA PHE A 144 11.95 -13.57 -0.64
C PHE A 144 10.67 -13.11 0.06
N VAL A 145 10.03 -12.04 -0.43
CA VAL A 145 8.76 -11.55 0.14
C VAL A 145 7.66 -12.61 -0.02
N ARG A 146 7.57 -13.26 -1.18
CA ARG A 146 6.63 -14.35 -1.43
C ARG A 146 6.86 -15.54 -0.49
N LYS A 147 8.11 -15.95 -0.27
CA LYS A 147 8.46 -17.01 0.67
C LYS A 147 8.08 -16.68 2.12
N ARG A 148 8.30 -15.43 2.55
CA ARG A 148 7.90 -14.97 3.89
C ARG A 148 6.39 -14.98 4.07
N GLN A 149 5.62 -14.57 3.06
CA GLN A 149 4.16 -14.60 3.08
C GLN A 149 3.63 -16.03 3.26
N LEU A 150 4.17 -16.99 2.51
CA LEU A 150 3.81 -18.40 2.63
C LEU A 150 4.12 -18.97 4.02
N GLN A 151 5.21 -18.55 4.66
CA GLN A 151 5.53 -18.98 6.03
C GLN A 151 4.52 -18.45 7.05
N ILE A 152 4.10 -17.19 6.91
CA ILE A 152 3.07 -16.60 7.77
C ILE A 152 1.75 -17.34 7.60
N GLU A 153 1.35 -17.60 6.35
CA GLU A 153 0.13 -18.35 6.04
C GLU A 153 0.16 -19.77 6.58
N LYS A 154 1.29 -20.48 6.45
CA LYS A 154 1.47 -21.81 7.07
C LYS A 154 1.30 -21.75 8.59
N GLY A 155 1.93 -20.78 9.25
CA GLY A 155 1.79 -20.60 10.70
C GLY A 155 0.35 -20.27 11.11
N HIS A 156 -0.39 -19.51 10.31
CA HIS A 156 -1.82 -19.26 10.53
C HIS A 156 -2.65 -20.52 10.35
N TRP A 157 -2.38 -21.30 9.29
CA TRP A 157 -3.05 -22.57 9.05
C TRP A 157 -2.85 -23.58 10.18
N GLU A 158 -1.65 -23.63 10.75
CA GLU A 158 -1.33 -24.52 11.85
C GLU A 158 -2.07 -24.15 13.15
N LYS A 159 -2.14 -22.85 13.46
CA LYS A 159 -2.97 -22.33 14.56
C LYS A 159 -4.45 -22.65 14.35
N LEU A 160 -4.97 -22.46 13.14
CA LEU A 160 -6.36 -22.80 12.80
C LEU A 160 -6.64 -24.30 12.91
N LYS A 161 -5.68 -25.14 12.52
CA LYS A 161 -5.79 -26.60 12.66
C LYS A 161 -5.88 -27.00 14.13
N LYS A 162 -5.05 -26.39 15.00
CA LYS A 162 -5.09 -26.61 16.43
C LYS A 162 -6.42 -26.18 17.05
N ILE A 163 -6.90 -24.97 16.74
CA ILE A 163 -8.21 -24.48 17.19
C ILE A 163 -9.34 -25.42 16.74
N ARG A 164 -9.30 -25.88 15.49
CA ARG A 164 -10.31 -26.83 14.97
C ARG A 164 -10.31 -28.13 15.76
N GLN A 165 -9.13 -28.66 16.07
CA GLN A 165 -9.00 -29.88 16.85
C GLN A 165 -9.55 -29.70 18.27
N GLU A 166 -9.19 -28.61 18.95
CA GLU A 166 -9.70 -28.29 20.28
C GLU A 166 -11.23 -28.15 20.30
N ILE A 167 -11.83 -27.55 19.26
CA ILE A 167 -13.30 -27.47 19.12
C ILE A 167 -13.91 -28.86 18.94
N GLN A 168 -13.29 -29.73 18.13
CA GLN A 168 -13.79 -31.10 17.93
C GLN A 168 -13.73 -31.91 19.22
N GLU A 169 -12.65 -31.80 19.98
CA GLU A 169 -12.48 -32.44 21.29
C GLU A 169 -13.52 -31.93 22.30
N ASN A 170 -13.71 -30.61 22.41
CA ASN A 170 -14.74 -30.03 23.28
C ASN A 170 -16.15 -30.48 22.90
N ASN A 171 -16.47 -30.51 21.60
CA ASN A 171 -17.76 -31.01 21.12
C ASN A 171 -17.94 -32.50 21.43
N GLN A 172 -16.86 -33.28 21.37
CA GLN A 172 -16.89 -34.70 21.71
C GLN A 172 -17.20 -34.91 23.20
N ILE A 173 -16.49 -34.19 24.07
CA ILE A 173 -16.74 -34.22 25.52
C ILE A 173 -18.20 -33.83 25.83
N ASN A 174 -18.73 -32.82 25.13
CA ASN A 174 -20.12 -32.41 25.31
C ASN A 174 -21.13 -33.49 24.89
N ARG A 175 -20.84 -34.25 23.82
CA ARG A 175 -21.68 -35.39 23.41
C ARG A 175 -21.67 -36.51 24.45
N GLU A 176 -20.50 -36.84 24.98
CA GLU A 176 -20.36 -37.87 26.02
C GLU A 176 -21.09 -37.47 27.31
N LYS A 177 -20.98 -36.20 27.73
CA LYS A 177 -21.76 -35.66 28.86
C LYS A 177 -23.26 -35.81 28.63
N LEU A 178 -23.75 -35.51 27.43
CA LEU A 178 -25.17 -35.62 27.10
C LEU A 178 -25.64 -37.08 27.14
N LEU A 179 -24.83 -38.02 26.65
CA LEU A 179 -25.12 -39.47 26.71
C LEU A 179 -25.20 -39.98 28.16
N LEU A 180 -24.25 -39.60 29.02
CA LEU A 180 -24.28 -39.98 30.43
C LEU A 180 -25.54 -39.44 31.12
N LEU A 181 -25.91 -38.18 30.87
CA LEU A 181 -27.14 -37.60 31.41
C LEU A 181 -28.39 -38.35 30.95
N GLN A 182 -28.46 -38.74 29.68
CA GLN A 182 -29.56 -39.58 29.18
C GLN A 182 -29.61 -40.93 29.87
N GLN A 183 -28.44 -41.56 30.12
CA GLN A 183 -28.38 -42.84 30.83
C GLN A 183 -28.90 -42.71 32.27
N PHE A 184 -28.54 -41.65 32.99
CA PHE A 184 -29.03 -41.38 34.35
C PHE A 184 -30.53 -41.08 34.41
N LEU A 185 -31.10 -40.44 33.39
CA LEU A 185 -32.53 -40.13 33.35
C LEU A 185 -33.40 -41.34 32.99
N ASN A 186 -32.81 -42.38 32.38
CA ASN A 186 -33.50 -43.59 31.93
C ASN A 186 -33.33 -44.80 32.88
N THR A 187 -32.55 -44.65 33.95
CA THR A 187 -32.47 -45.58 35.10
C THR A 187 -33.37 -45.12 36.22
#